data_AF-A0A7V2ZHX7-F1
#
_entry.id   AF-A0A7V2ZHX7-F1
#
_cell.length_a   1.000
_cell.length_b   1.000
_cell.length_c   1.000
_cell.angle_alpha   90.00
_cell.angle_beta   90.00
_cell.angle_gamma   90.00
#
_symmetry.space_group_name_H-M   'P 1'
#
loop_
_entity.id
_entity.type
_entity.pdbx_description
1 polymer ?
#
loop_
_entity_poly.entity_id
_entity_poly.type
_entity_poly.pdbx_seq_one_letter_code
_entity_poly.pdbx_strand_id
1 'polypeptide(L)'
;MNRNQKSVLLIGIILILIVLGYWYSQGGEVFTKTQVLVDKTTELDKMLGIENKQFEDKFILGLDYAGAISAAIAVITGILFFLFKNKRKETL
;
A
#
# COMPACT_ATOMS: atom_id res chain seq x y z
N MET A 1 8.47 27.32 -2.88
CA MET A 1 7.70 26.36 -2.05
C MET A 1 7.61 26.92 -0.63
N ASN A 2 6.43 27.32 -0.17
CA ASN A 2 6.29 27.81 1.20
C ASN A 2 6.37 26.65 2.21
N ARG A 3 6.47 26.96 3.51
CA ARG A 3 6.59 25.95 4.58
C ARG A 3 5.46 24.92 4.49
N ASN A 4 4.23 25.36 4.24
CA ASN A 4 3.05 24.50 4.14
C ASN A 4 3.13 23.52 2.96
N GLN A 5 3.58 23.97 1.78
CA GLN A 5 3.80 23.12 0.62
C GLN A 5 4.91 22.09 0.86
N LYS A 6 5.99 22.48 1.55
CA LYS A 6 7.05 21.52 1.93
C LYS A 6 6.49 20.45 2.87
N SER A 7 5.73 20.86 3.88
CA SER A 7 5.11 19.94 4.84
C SER A 7 4.13 18.99 4.16
N VAL A 8 3.24 19.49 3.30
CA VAL A 8 2.29 18.65 2.55
C VAL A 8 2.99 17.65 1.66
N LEU A 9 4.00 18.08 0.91
CA LEU A 9 4.73 17.20 0.00
C LEU A 9 5.48 16.11 0.78
N LEU A 10 6.10 16.47 1.90
CA LEU A 10 6.81 15.51 2.76
C LEU A 10 5.85 14.50 3.41
N ILE A 11 4.69 14.96 3.91
CA ILE A 11 3.65 14.07 4.46
C ILE A 11 3.13 13.12 3.38
N GLY A 12 2.82 13.63 2.18
CA GLY A 12 2.34 12.81 1.07
C GLY A 12 3.33 11.71 0.67
N ILE A 13 4.63 12.05 0.58
CA ILE A 13 5.69 11.07 0.29
C ILE A 13 5.77 10.02 1.41
N ILE A 14 5.77 10.43 2.67
CA ILE A 14 5.84 9.50 3.81
C ILE A 14 4.65 8.53 3.78
N LEU A 15 3.44 9.01 3.54
CA LEU A 15 2.25 8.16 3.46
C LEU A 15 2.35 7.14 2.31
N ILE A 16 2.82 7.56 1.14
CA ILE A 16 3.06 6.65 0.01
C ILE A 16 4.10 5.58 0.38
N LEU A 17 5.21 5.98 1.00
CA LEU A 17 6.25 5.03 1.44
C LEU A 17 5.74 4.05 2.48
N ILE A 18 4.87 4.46 3.41
CA ILE A 18 4.26 3.55 4.39
C ILE A 18 3.37 2.51 3.69
N VAL A 19 2.52 2.94 2.76
CA VAL A 19 1.62 2.05 2.01
C VAL A 19 2.42 1.04 1.19
N LEU A 20 3.41 1.51 0.43
CA LEU A 20 4.26 0.65 -0.39
C LEU A 20 5.18 -0.23 0.46
N GLY A 21 5.64 0.25 1.62
CA GLY A 21 6.43 -0.54 2.56
C GLY A 21 5.63 -1.68 3.17
N TYR A 22 4.36 -1.45 3.53
CA TYR A 22 3.45 -2.48 4.01
C TYR A 22 3.10 -3.49 2.91
N TRP A 23 2.84 -3.03 1.68
CA TRP A 23 2.66 -3.91 0.53
C TRP A 23 3.88 -4.80 0.29
N TYR A 24 5.09 -4.21 0.32
CA TYR A 24 6.33 -4.96 0.13
C TYR A 24 6.58 -5.99 1.24
N SER A 25 6.24 -5.67 2.50
CA SER A 25 6.41 -6.62 3.62
C SER A 25 5.49 -7.85 3.52
N GLN A 26 4.44 -7.79 2.70
CA GLN A 26 3.55 -8.92 2.43
C GLN A 26 3.93 -9.74 1.18
N GLY A 27 5.07 -9.45 0.57
CA GLY A 27 5.62 -10.21 -0.56
C GLY A 27 5.49 -9.53 -1.92
N GLY A 28 4.94 -8.31 -1.99
CA GLY A 28 4.91 -7.52 -3.23
C GLY A 28 3.98 -8.10 -4.31
N GLU A 29 2.83 -8.64 -3.90
CA GLU A 29 1.84 -9.23 -4.80
C GLU A 29 1.22 -8.19 -5.74
N VAL A 30 0.97 -8.55 -7.00
CA VAL A 30 0.36 -7.62 -7.98
C VAL A 30 -1.13 -7.42 -7.68
N PHE A 31 -1.83 -8.50 -7.36
CA PHE A 31 -3.27 -8.50 -7.06
C PHE A 31 -3.51 -8.90 -5.60
N THR A 32 -4.52 -8.28 -5.00
CA THR A 32 -4.91 -8.58 -3.63
C THR A 32 -5.45 -10.00 -3.53
N LYS A 33 -4.98 -10.75 -2.53
CA LYS A 33 -5.43 -12.11 -2.25
C LYS A 33 -6.24 -12.12 -0.96
N THR A 34 -7.39 -12.77 -0.98
CA THR A 34 -8.21 -12.99 0.22
C THR A 34 -7.99 -14.38 0.82
N GLN A 35 -7.43 -15.30 0.04
CA GLN A 35 -7.13 -16.66 0.45
C GLN A 35 -5.72 -17.05 0.01
N VAL A 36 -5.05 -17.80 0.87
CA VAL A 36 -3.71 -18.31 0.61
C VAL A 36 -3.74 -19.82 0.84
N LEU A 37 -3.13 -20.56 -0.08
CA LEU A 37 -2.98 -22.00 0.06
C LEU A 37 -1.88 -22.29 1.07
N VAL A 38 -2.25 -22.83 2.23
CA VAL A 38 -1.34 -23.18 3.31
C VAL A 38 -1.21 -24.69 3.37
N ASP A 39 0.04 -25.15 3.44
CA ASP A 39 0.33 -26.56 3.68
C ASP A 39 0.11 -26.86 5.17
N LYS A 40 -0.88 -27.70 5.45
CA LYS A 40 -1.20 -28.20 6.80
C LYS A 40 -0.88 -29.68 6.95
N THR A 41 -0.08 -30.24 6.06
CA THR A 41 0.32 -31.64 6.10
C THR A 41 1.04 -31.92 7.42
N THR A 42 0.40 -32.74 8.27
CA THR A 42 0.97 -33.15 9.56
C THR A 42 2.07 -34.20 9.36
N GLU A 43 2.88 -34.46 10.39
CA GLU A 43 3.89 -35.53 10.34
C GLU A 43 3.27 -36.91 10.05
N LEU A 44 2.08 -37.17 10.61
CA LEU A 44 1.31 -38.37 10.35
C LEU A 44 0.85 -38.44 8.89
N ASP A 45 0.38 -37.33 8.32
CA ASP A 45 -0.02 -37.27 6.91
C ASP A 45 1.17 -37.54 5.97
N LYS A 46 2.35 -36.99 6.30
CA LYS A 46 3.60 -37.27 5.54
C LYS A 46 3.97 -38.75 5.60
N MET A 47 3.84 -39.38 6.77
CA MET A 47 4.08 -40.83 6.92
C MET A 47 3.08 -41.68 6.14
N LEU A 48 1.86 -41.17 5.93
CA LEU A 48 0.79 -41.82 5.16
C LEU A 48 0.83 -41.47 3.67
N GLY A 49 1.75 -40.60 3.23
CA GLY A 49 1.84 -40.15 1.83
C GLY A 49 0.68 -39.24 1.40
N ILE A 50 0.02 -38.57 2.33
CA ILE A 50 -1.14 -37.71 2.10
C ILE A 50 -0.67 -36.25 2.11
N GLU A 51 -1.04 -35.45 1.10
CA GLU A 51 -0.86 -34.00 1.11
C GLU A 51 -2.14 -33.31 1.57
N ASN A 52 -2.03 -32.40 2.54
CA ASN A 52 -3.15 -31.59 3.05
C ASN A 52 -2.90 -30.10 2.81
N LYS A 53 -3.34 -29.60 1.66
CA LYS A 53 -3.33 -28.17 1.31
C LYS A 53 -4.71 -27.58 1.57
N GLN A 54 -4.79 -26.58 2.44
CA GLN A 54 -6.04 -25.88 2.75
C GLN A 54 -5.92 -24.41 2.40
N PHE A 55 -6.99 -23.84 1.85
CA PHE A 55 -7.10 -22.39 1.71
C PHE A 55 -7.43 -21.80 3.07
N GLU A 56 -6.56 -20.91 3.55
CA GLU A 56 -6.85 -20.09 4.72
C GLU A 56 -7.23 -18.69 4.27
N ASP A 57 -8.25 -18.13 4.92
CA ASP A 57 -8.62 -16.73 4.76
C ASP A 57 -7.50 -15.86 5.32
N LYS A 58 -6.76 -15.23 4.42
CA LYS A 58 -5.64 -14.35 4.72
C LYS A 58 -5.61 -13.24 3.70
N PHE A 59 -5.80 -12.02 4.18
CA PHE A 59 -5.72 -10.83 3.35
C PHE A 59 -4.25 -10.48 3.07
N ILE A 60 -3.86 -10.55 1.81
CA ILE A 60 -2.60 -10.02 1.31
C ILE A 60 -2.92 -8.84 0.39
N LEU A 61 -2.49 -7.66 0.81
CA LEU A 61 -2.60 -6.43 0.06
C LEU A 61 -1.78 -6.56 -1.23
N GLY A 62 -2.44 -6.36 -2.37
CA GLY A 62 -1.82 -6.29 -3.67
C GLY A 62 -1.49 -4.86 -4.12
N LEU A 63 -0.74 -4.76 -5.20
CA LEU A 63 -0.38 -3.51 -5.85
C LEU A 63 -1.61 -2.81 -6.45
N ASP A 64 -2.65 -3.55 -6.80
CA ASP A 64 -3.96 -3.02 -7.21
C ASP A 64 -4.54 -2.04 -6.18
N TYR A 65 -4.63 -2.43 -4.92
CA TYR A 65 -5.11 -1.57 -3.84
C TYR A 65 -4.02 -0.62 -3.33
N ALA A 66 -2.80 -1.10 -3.10
CA ALA A 66 -1.71 -0.26 -2.62
C ALA A 66 -1.41 0.89 -3.59
N GLY A 67 -1.36 0.59 -4.89
CA GLY A 67 -1.17 1.57 -5.96
C GLY A 67 -2.34 2.54 -6.08
N ALA A 68 -3.59 2.08 -5.98
CA ALA A 68 -4.75 2.97 -5.96
C ALA A 68 -4.72 3.93 -4.76
N ILE A 69 -4.37 3.45 -3.57
CA ILE A 69 -4.21 4.27 -2.36
C ILE A 69 -3.07 5.28 -2.55
N SER A 70 -1.90 4.85 -3.05
CA SER A 70 -0.77 5.74 -3.32
C SER A 70 -1.12 6.82 -4.37
N ALA A 71 -1.86 6.46 -5.43
CA ALA A 71 -2.32 7.40 -6.44
C ALA A 71 -3.30 8.42 -5.83
N ALA A 72 -4.23 7.98 -4.99
CA ALA A 72 -5.15 8.88 -4.28
C ALA A 72 -4.39 9.86 -3.37
N ILE A 73 -3.40 9.37 -2.61
CA ILE A 73 -2.52 10.22 -1.78
C ILE A 73 -1.79 11.25 -2.65
N ALA A 74 -1.25 10.84 -3.80
CA ALA A 74 -0.55 11.74 -4.72
C ALA A 74 -1.50 12.83 -5.26
N VAL A 75 -2.73 12.48 -5.64
CA VAL A 75 -3.74 13.44 -6.10
C VAL A 75 -4.11 14.43 -4.99
N ILE A 76 -4.40 13.95 -3.79
CA ILE A 76 -4.74 14.82 -2.64
C ILE A 76 -3.56 15.75 -2.31
N THR A 77 -2.35 15.21 -2.30
CA THR A 77 -1.12 15.98 -2.08
C THR A 77 -0.96 17.06 -3.14
N GLY A 78 -1.21 16.75 -4.41
CA GLY A 78 -1.18 17.71 -5.51
C GLY A 78 -2.21 18.83 -5.37
N ILE A 79 -3.45 18.49 -4.99
CA ILE A 79 -4.52 19.47 -4.73
C ILE A 79 -4.10 20.40 -3.58
N LEU A 80 -3.67 19.85 -2.44
CA LEU A 80 -3.24 20.65 -1.29
C LEU A 80 -2.01 21.50 -1.61
N PHE A 81 -1.07 20.96 -2.39
CA PHE A 81 0.10 21.69 -2.84
C PHE A 81 -0.27 22.92 -3.69
N PHE A 82 -1.27 22.76 -4.58
CA PHE A 82 -1.79 23.86 -5.40
C PHE A 82 -2.55 24.89 -4.55
N LEU A 83 -3.38 24.45 -3.60
CA LEU A 83 -4.12 25.34 -2.70
C LEU A 83 -3.19 26.17 -1.81
N PHE A 84 -2.12 25.57 -1.30
CA PHE A 84 -1.12 26.27 -0.50
C PHE A 84 -0.11 27.05 -1.33
N LYS A 85 -0.22 27.07 -2.67
CA LYS A 85 0.58 27.96 -3.50
C LYS A 85 0.18 29.39 -3.16
N ASN A 86 1.07 30.10 -2.46
CA ASN A 86 0.85 31.49 -2.10
C ASN A 86 0.73 32.31 -3.39
N LYS A 87 -0.48 32.70 -3.78
CA LYS A 87 -0.67 33.78 -4.74
C LYS A 87 -0.31 35.05 -3.99
N ARG A 88 0.98 35.44 -4.00
CA ARG A 88 1.28 36.87 -3.82
C ARG A 88 0.44 37.54 -4.90
N LYS A 89 -0.67 38.17 -4.51
CA LYS A 89 -1.37 39.10 -5.39
C LYS A 89 -0.29 40.10 -5.76
N GLU A 90 0.08 40.14 -7.03
CA GLU A 90 0.70 41.32 -7.61
C GLU A 90 -0.37 42.41 -7.53
N THR A 91 -0.49 43.04 -6.37
CA THR A 91 -1.17 44.32 -6.26
C THR A 91 -0.16 45.36 -6.67
N LEU A 92 -0.28 45.78 -7.93
CA LEU A 92 0.23 47.05 -8.45
C LEU A 92 -0.38 48.22 -7.66
#